data_AF-A0A5R9AKM6-F1
#
_entry.id   AF-A0A5R9AKM6-F1
#
_cell.length_a   1.000
_cell.length_b   1.000
_cell.length_c   1.000
_cell.angle_alpha   90.00
_cell.angle_beta   90.00
_cell.angle_gamma   90.00
#
_symmetry.space_group_name_H-M   'P 1'
#
loop_
_entity.id
_entity.type
_entity.pdbx_description
1 polymer ?
#
loop_
_entity_poly.entity_id
_entity_poly.type
_entity_poly.pdbx_seq_one_letter_code
_entity_poly.pdbx_strand_id
1 'polypeptide(L)'
;MITIDDQLLVTDEMNVIVIEYTKKIVLKKLLMAFSFESKGHSQVVTDLIQSVNYYGMDTIPPEIELELSAYVWSFFTALKKEERTALYFWILNKNYLCYLDEFEYNDNTFNESEFDRKFGRELAFKIYEPNDSGLIQDSIHSLKNYVINFAMELDLSLVDEYTSEQILEEIDNYCL
;
A
#
# COMPACT_ATOMS: atom_id res chain seq x y z
N MET A 1 3.36 31.45 6.96
CA MET A 1 2.06 30.82 7.25
C MET A 1 1.29 30.85 5.96
N ILE A 2 0.94 29.69 5.42
CA ILE A 2 0.12 29.62 4.21
C ILE A 2 -1.29 30.07 4.60
N THR A 3 -1.88 30.96 3.82
CA THR A 3 -3.18 31.58 4.08
C THR A 3 -4.32 30.74 3.51
N ILE A 4 -5.56 31.02 3.92
CA ILE A 4 -6.74 30.29 3.44
C ILE A 4 -7.04 30.54 1.96
N ASP A 5 -6.50 31.63 1.41
CA ASP A 5 -6.62 32.02 0.01
C ASP A 5 -5.58 31.33 -0.88
N ASP A 6 -4.54 30.73 -0.28
CA ASP A 6 -3.54 29.97 -1.02
C ASP A 6 -4.12 28.60 -1.36
N GLN A 7 -4.60 28.44 -2.59
CA GLN A 7 -4.93 27.13 -3.14
C GLN A 7 -3.64 26.29 -3.24
N LEU A 8 -3.36 25.52 -2.19
CA LEU A 8 -2.27 24.55 -2.17
C LEU A 8 -2.61 23.42 -3.14
N LEU A 9 -2.07 23.53 -4.35
CA LEU A 9 -2.05 22.44 -5.30
C LEU A 9 -1.05 21.38 -4.81
N VAL A 10 -1.43 20.12 -4.92
CA VAL A 10 -0.46 19.03 -4.80
C VAL A 10 0.41 19.10 -6.05
N THR A 11 1.64 19.56 -5.89
CA THR A 11 2.63 19.56 -6.98
C THR A 11 3.23 18.18 -7.14
N ASP A 12 3.90 17.94 -8.26
CA ASP A 12 4.63 16.71 -8.51
C ASP A 12 5.68 16.45 -7.43
N GLU A 13 6.39 17.49 -6.95
CA GLU A 13 7.37 17.35 -5.87
C GLU A 13 6.71 16.93 -4.55
N MET A 14 5.56 17.51 -4.21
CA MET A 14 4.83 17.12 -3.00
C MET A 14 4.31 15.68 -3.12
N ASN A 15 3.81 15.30 -4.29
CA ASN A 15 3.38 13.93 -4.55
C ASN A 15 4.56 12.97 -4.36
N VAL A 16 5.72 13.22 -4.97
CA VAL A 16 6.93 12.41 -4.81
C VAL A 16 7.32 12.28 -3.34
N ILE A 17 7.34 13.37 -2.57
CA ILE A 17 7.66 13.33 -1.14
C ILE A 17 6.68 12.44 -0.36
N VAL A 18 5.38 12.53 -0.66
CA VAL A 18 4.36 11.70 -0.01
C VAL A 18 4.52 10.23 -0.38
N ILE A 19 4.81 9.92 -1.64
CA ILE A 19 5.08 8.55 -2.10
C ILE A 19 6.30 7.95 -1.38
N GLU A 20 7.38 8.71 -1.31
CA GLU A 20 8.61 8.29 -0.63
C GLU A 20 8.39 8.09 0.88
N TYR A 21 7.63 8.96 1.51
CA TYR A 21 7.20 8.78 2.90
C TYR A 21 6.39 7.48 3.07
N THR A 22 5.43 7.21 2.18
CA THR A 22 4.62 5.99 2.24
C THR A 22 5.49 4.74 2.15
N LYS A 23 6.43 4.67 1.22
CA LYS A 23 7.36 3.53 1.11
C LYS A 23 8.22 3.37 2.37
N LYS A 24 8.94 4.42 2.76
CA LYS A 24 9.97 4.37 3.80
C LYS A 24 9.41 4.19 5.21
N ILE A 25 8.19 4.66 5.44
CA ILE A 25 7.57 4.65 6.77
C ILE A 25 6.41 3.66 6.82
N VAL A 26 5.42 3.80 5.94
CA VAL A 26 4.17 3.02 6.03
C VAL A 26 4.39 1.59 5.55
N LEU A 27 4.92 1.39 4.34
CA LEU A 27 5.15 0.05 3.80
C LEU A 27 6.26 -0.69 4.54
N LYS A 28 7.34 0.00 4.95
CA LYS A 28 8.35 -0.61 5.82
C LYS A 28 7.76 -1.10 7.14
N LYS A 29 6.89 -0.32 7.78
CA LYS A 29 6.19 -0.72 9.02
C LYS A 29 5.29 -1.95 8.80
N LEU A 30 4.60 -2.01 7.65
CA LEU A 30 3.83 -3.19 7.25
C LEU A 30 4.74 -4.42 7.15
N LEU A 31 5.78 -4.36 6.32
CA LEU A 31 6.66 -5.52 6.09
C LEU A 31 7.38 -5.97 7.35
N MET A 32 7.84 -5.04 8.20
CA MET A 32 8.45 -5.38 9.48
C MET A 32 7.49 -6.15 10.39
N ALA A 33 6.24 -5.68 10.52
CA ALA A 33 5.23 -6.33 11.34
C ALA A 33 4.70 -7.63 10.72
N PHE A 34 4.74 -7.74 9.40
CA PHE A 34 4.36 -8.96 8.67
C PHE A 34 5.41 -10.04 8.86
N SER A 35 6.68 -9.67 8.77
CA SER A 35 7.79 -10.62 8.73
C SER A 35 8.25 -11.07 10.10
N PHE A 36 8.14 -10.23 11.13
CA PHE A 36 8.68 -10.52 12.45
C PHE A 36 7.69 -10.38 13.59
N GLU A 37 7.76 -11.32 14.53
CA GLU A 37 7.15 -11.22 15.85
C GLU A 37 8.21 -11.08 16.93
N SER A 38 7.88 -10.38 18.01
CA SER A 38 8.76 -10.25 19.18
C SER A 38 8.55 -11.44 20.12
N LYS A 39 9.50 -12.37 20.17
CA LYS A 39 9.53 -13.46 21.15
C LYS A 39 10.71 -13.24 22.11
N GLY A 40 10.42 -12.60 23.24
CA GLY A 40 11.43 -12.29 24.25
C GLY A 40 12.41 -11.21 23.77
N HIS A 41 13.70 -11.57 23.64
CA HIS A 41 14.76 -10.67 23.18
C HIS A 41 15.16 -10.87 21.70
N SER A 42 14.52 -11.81 21.00
CA SER A 42 14.80 -12.13 19.59
C SER A 42 13.59 -11.82 18.70
N GLN A 43 13.87 -11.33 17.49
CA GLN A 43 12.91 -11.32 16.39
C GLN A 43 12.83 -12.72 15.79
N VAL A 44 11.62 -13.22 15.59
CA VAL A 44 11.37 -14.52 14.96
C VAL A 44 10.51 -14.30 13.74
N VAL A 45 10.84 -14.98 12.64
CA VAL A 45 10.07 -14.93 11.40
C VAL A 45 8.67 -15.46 11.67
N THR A 46 7.63 -14.73 11.24
CA THR A 46 6.25 -15.13 11.49
C THR A 46 5.87 -16.38 10.72
N ASP A 47 4.89 -17.14 11.24
CA ASP A 47 4.33 -18.28 10.51
C ASP A 47 3.53 -17.81 9.27
N LEU A 48 2.97 -16.59 9.32
CA LEU A 48 2.18 -16.03 8.23
C LEU A 48 3.02 -15.79 6.97
N ILE A 49 4.20 -15.15 7.08
CA ILE A 49 5.06 -14.93 5.92
C ILE A 49 5.56 -16.25 5.31
N GLN A 50 5.91 -17.23 6.16
CA GLN A 50 6.31 -18.56 5.72
C GLN A 50 5.16 -19.26 4.98
N SER A 51 3.94 -19.17 5.51
CA SER A 51 2.75 -19.78 4.88
C SER A 51 2.44 -19.12 3.54
N VAL A 52 2.47 -17.79 3.48
CA VAL A 52 2.23 -17.05 2.23
C VAL A 52 3.33 -17.35 1.19
N ASN A 53 4.60 -17.41 1.60
CA ASN A 53 5.71 -17.80 0.72
C ASN A 53 5.53 -19.23 0.17
N TYR A 54 5.17 -20.18 1.02
CA TYR A 54 5.01 -21.59 0.63
C TYR A 54 3.91 -21.80 -0.42
N TYR A 55 2.76 -21.14 -0.25
CA TYR A 55 1.62 -21.30 -1.16
C TYR A 55 1.68 -20.38 -2.39
N GLY A 56 2.26 -19.18 -2.28
CA GLY A 56 2.23 -18.17 -3.34
C GLY A 56 0.80 -17.72 -3.71
N MET A 57 0.66 -16.82 -4.69
CA MET A 57 -0.59 -16.10 -4.96
C MET A 57 -1.81 -16.99 -5.29
N ASP A 58 -1.63 -18.03 -6.12
CA ASP A 58 -2.75 -18.81 -6.68
C ASP A 58 -3.19 -20.01 -5.85
N THR A 59 -2.45 -20.35 -4.79
CA THR A 59 -2.71 -21.58 -4.00
C THR A 59 -2.89 -21.34 -2.51
N ILE A 60 -3.04 -20.09 -2.07
CA ILE A 60 -3.29 -19.73 -0.67
C ILE A 60 -4.60 -20.40 -0.17
N PRO A 61 -4.54 -21.25 0.86
CA PRO A 61 -5.75 -21.83 1.45
C PRO A 61 -6.66 -20.76 2.05
N PRO A 62 -8.00 -20.99 2.10
CA PRO A 62 -8.95 -20.03 2.64
C PRO A 62 -8.62 -19.54 4.07
N GLU A 63 -8.03 -20.40 4.90
CA GLU A 63 -7.64 -20.06 6.27
C GLU A 63 -6.52 -19.03 6.31
N ILE A 64 -5.48 -19.22 5.49
CA ILE A 64 -4.34 -18.30 5.38
C ILE A 64 -4.78 -16.99 4.71
N GLU A 65 -5.64 -17.08 3.70
CA GLU A 65 -6.24 -15.93 3.03
C GLU A 65 -7.07 -15.06 4.00
N LEU A 66 -7.83 -15.70 4.90
CA LEU A 66 -8.58 -15.02 5.95
C LEU A 66 -7.65 -14.35 6.97
N GLU A 67 -6.61 -15.06 7.42
CA GLU A 67 -5.60 -14.53 8.34
C GLU A 67 -4.87 -13.32 7.74
N LEU A 68 -4.44 -13.42 6.48
CA LEU A 68 -3.80 -12.34 5.73
C LEU A 68 -4.73 -11.13 5.59
N SER A 69 -6.00 -11.36 5.25
CA SER A 69 -6.99 -10.29 5.15
C SER A 69 -7.21 -9.59 6.48
N ALA A 70 -7.30 -10.35 7.58
CA ALA A 70 -7.43 -9.80 8.93
C ALA A 70 -6.18 -9.01 9.34
N TYR A 71 -4.99 -9.51 9.00
CA TYR A 71 -3.71 -8.83 9.23
C TYR A 71 -3.66 -7.47 8.52
N VAL A 72 -3.92 -7.44 7.21
CA VAL A 72 -3.89 -6.19 6.41
C VAL A 72 -4.94 -5.20 6.90
N TRP A 73 -6.15 -5.67 7.22
CA TRP A 73 -7.21 -4.82 7.78
C TRP A 73 -6.82 -4.24 9.14
N SER A 74 -6.24 -5.05 10.03
CA SER A 74 -5.76 -4.60 11.34
C SER A 74 -4.66 -3.54 11.20
N PHE A 75 -3.69 -3.77 10.31
CA PHE A 75 -2.65 -2.80 10.01
C PHE A 75 -3.23 -1.47 9.51
N PHE A 76 -4.12 -1.53 8.51
CA PHE A 76 -4.71 -0.35 7.88
C PHE A 76 -5.54 0.49 8.88
N THR A 77 -6.34 -0.18 9.72
CA THR A 77 -7.15 0.50 10.73
C THR A 77 -6.32 1.12 11.85
N ALA A 78 -5.14 0.55 12.14
CA ALA A 78 -4.18 1.08 13.11
C ALA A 78 -3.33 2.25 12.58
N LEU A 79 -3.34 2.52 11.26
CA LEU A 79 -2.61 3.67 10.70
C LEU A 79 -3.14 4.99 11.24
N LYS A 80 -2.19 5.89 11.56
CA LYS A 80 -2.51 7.29 11.84
C LYS A 80 -3.14 7.93 10.61
N LYS A 81 -3.88 9.03 10.82
CA LYS A 81 -4.55 9.74 9.73
C LYS A 81 -3.58 10.15 8.63
N GLU A 82 -2.40 10.64 9.00
CA GLU A 82 -1.36 11.09 8.07
C GLU A 82 -0.77 9.91 7.28
N GLU A 83 -0.48 8.79 7.96
CA GLU A 83 -0.01 7.55 7.32
C GLU A 83 -1.05 7.01 6.34
N ARG A 84 -2.32 7.00 6.72
CA ARG A 84 -3.43 6.55 5.87
C ARG A 84 -3.63 7.46 4.66
N THR A 85 -3.54 8.77 4.87
CA THR A 85 -3.65 9.74 3.77
C THR A 85 -2.49 9.55 2.79
N ALA A 86 -1.26 9.39 3.28
CA ALA A 86 -0.10 9.14 2.43
C ALA A 86 -0.25 7.81 1.66
N LEU A 87 -0.80 6.77 2.29
CA LEU A 87 -1.14 5.51 1.62
C LEU A 87 -2.15 5.74 0.49
N TYR A 88 -3.19 6.55 0.68
CA TYR A 88 -4.13 6.88 -0.37
C TYR A 88 -3.47 7.51 -1.59
N PHE A 89 -2.56 8.47 -1.40
CA PHE A 89 -1.78 9.02 -2.50
C PHE A 89 -0.99 7.94 -3.23
N TRP A 90 -0.37 7.01 -2.51
CA TRP A 90 0.35 5.88 -3.12
C TRP A 90 -0.56 4.96 -3.95
N ILE A 91 -1.75 4.64 -3.44
CA ILE A 91 -2.74 3.84 -4.17
C ILE A 91 -3.22 4.56 -5.43
N LEU A 92 -3.51 5.86 -5.33
CA LEU A 92 -3.93 6.65 -6.50
C LEU A 92 -2.84 6.69 -7.57
N ASN A 93 -1.57 6.83 -7.20
CA ASN A 93 -0.47 6.80 -8.15
C ASN A 93 -0.32 5.41 -8.79
N LYS A 94 -0.41 4.34 -7.99
CA LYS A 94 -0.31 2.96 -8.47
C LYS A 94 -1.43 2.60 -9.46
N ASN A 95 -2.65 3.05 -9.17
CA ASN A 95 -3.85 2.74 -9.95
C ASN A 95 -4.24 3.86 -10.92
N TYR A 96 -3.38 4.85 -11.13
CA TYR A 96 -3.70 6.07 -11.90
C TYR A 96 -4.27 5.75 -13.28
N LEU A 97 -3.61 4.84 -14.01
CA LEU A 97 -4.04 4.44 -15.35
C LEU A 97 -5.40 3.73 -15.32
N CYS A 98 -5.64 2.86 -14.33
CA CYS A 98 -6.94 2.21 -14.18
C CYS A 98 -8.05 3.24 -13.92
N TYR A 99 -7.81 4.21 -13.04
CA TYR A 99 -8.80 5.27 -12.79
C TYR A 99 -8.98 6.20 -13.98
N LEU A 100 -7.92 6.46 -14.75
CA LEU A 100 -8.00 7.25 -15.98
C LEU A 100 -8.86 6.53 -17.02
N ASP A 101 -8.59 5.24 -17.27
CA ASP A 101 -9.35 4.42 -18.21
C ASP A 101 -10.83 4.35 -17.83
N GLU A 102 -11.13 4.12 -16.54
CA GLU A 102 -12.50 4.13 -16.01
C GLU A 102 -13.18 5.49 -16.18
N PHE A 103 -12.44 6.59 -15.98
CA PHE A 103 -12.97 7.93 -16.12
C PHE A 103 -13.24 8.28 -17.59
N GLU A 104 -12.30 8.00 -18.49
CA GLU A 104 -12.42 8.20 -19.94
C GLU A 104 -13.61 7.42 -20.53
N TYR A 105 -13.85 6.20 -20.05
CA TYR A 105 -14.99 5.41 -20.50
C TYR A 105 -16.35 6.06 -20.15
N ASN A 106 -16.42 6.80 -19.04
CA ASN A 106 -17.67 7.34 -18.51
C ASN A 106 -17.87 8.84 -18.83
N ASP A 107 -16.82 9.59 -19.16
CA ASP A 107 -16.87 11.02 -19.41
C ASP A 107 -16.78 11.35 -20.91
N ASN A 108 -17.71 12.16 -21.41
CA ASN A 108 -17.76 12.56 -22.83
C ASN A 108 -17.17 13.98 -23.05
N THR A 109 -16.28 14.45 -22.18
CA THR A 109 -15.73 15.82 -22.29
C THR A 109 -14.70 15.88 -23.40
N PHE A 110 -14.96 16.71 -24.41
CA PHE A 110 -14.03 16.90 -25.55
C PHE A 110 -12.95 17.96 -25.28
N ASN A 111 -13.08 18.76 -24.22
CA ASN A 111 -12.12 19.79 -23.85
C ASN A 111 -11.13 19.23 -22.82
N GLU A 112 -9.87 19.12 -23.23
CA GLU A 112 -8.74 18.63 -22.41
C GLU A 112 -8.63 19.34 -21.05
N SER A 113 -8.67 20.69 -21.03
CA SER A 113 -8.57 21.46 -19.77
C SER A 113 -9.73 21.21 -18.81
N GLU A 114 -10.92 20.91 -19.34
CA GLU A 114 -12.08 20.59 -18.52
C GLU A 114 -12.03 19.14 -18.04
N PHE A 115 -11.56 18.24 -18.90
CA PHE A 115 -11.30 16.84 -18.58
C PHE A 115 -10.30 16.73 -17.42
N ASP A 116 -9.12 17.34 -17.53
CA ASP A 116 -8.08 17.32 -16.49
C ASP A 116 -8.61 17.84 -15.16
N ARG A 117 -9.39 18.92 -15.20
CA ARG A 117 -10.00 19.50 -14.00
C ARG A 117 -11.01 18.56 -13.36
N LYS A 118 -11.83 17.86 -14.15
CA LYS A 118 -12.81 16.91 -13.62
C LYS A 118 -12.13 15.67 -13.06
N PHE A 119 -11.15 15.13 -13.77
CA PHE A 119 -10.41 13.96 -13.32
C PHE A 119 -9.61 14.26 -12.05
N GLY A 120 -8.94 15.41 -11.97
CA GLY A 120 -8.29 15.84 -10.73
C GLY A 120 -9.25 15.99 -9.54
N ARG A 121 -10.50 16.41 -9.78
CA ARG A 121 -11.54 16.44 -8.75
C ARG A 121 -12.02 15.06 -8.34
N GLU A 122 -12.11 14.11 -9.27
CA GLU A 122 -12.45 12.72 -9.00
C GLU A 122 -11.38 12.06 -8.10
N LEU A 123 -10.11 12.25 -8.43
CA LEU A 123 -9.00 11.78 -7.60
C LEU A 123 -9.01 12.44 -6.21
N ALA A 124 -9.27 13.74 -6.13
CA ALA A 124 -9.40 14.42 -4.84
C ALA A 124 -10.59 13.88 -4.02
N PHE A 125 -11.74 13.65 -4.68
CA PHE A 125 -12.92 13.06 -4.05
C PHE A 125 -12.61 11.69 -3.45
N LYS A 126 -11.84 10.85 -4.16
CA LYS A 126 -11.37 9.55 -3.63
C LYS A 126 -10.64 9.69 -2.29
N ILE A 127 -9.79 10.71 -2.13
CA ILE A 127 -9.05 10.95 -0.88
C ILE A 127 -9.97 11.50 0.22
N TYR A 128 -10.89 12.41 -0.11
CA TYR A 128 -11.79 13.05 0.86
C TYR A 128 -12.87 12.10 1.37
N GLU A 129 -13.43 11.27 0.48
CA GLU A 129 -14.48 10.29 0.77
C GLU A 129 -14.03 8.88 0.39
N PRO A 130 -13.04 8.30 1.11
CA PRO A 130 -12.41 7.04 0.73
C PRO A 130 -13.32 5.81 0.90
N ASN A 131 -14.36 5.92 1.72
CA ASN A 131 -15.38 4.88 1.87
C ASN A 131 -16.27 4.81 0.61
N ASP A 132 -16.86 5.95 0.24
CA ASP A 132 -17.87 6.05 -0.81
C ASP A 132 -17.27 5.88 -2.20
N SER A 133 -16.00 6.25 -2.35
CA SER A 133 -15.26 6.16 -3.61
C SER A 133 -14.59 4.82 -3.88
N GLY A 134 -14.67 3.88 -2.93
CA GLY A 134 -14.03 2.55 -3.00
C GLY A 134 -12.54 2.53 -2.63
N LEU A 135 -11.91 3.68 -2.38
CA LEU A 135 -10.46 3.78 -2.16
C LEU A 135 -9.94 2.94 -0.99
N ILE A 136 -10.75 2.73 0.06
CA ILE A 136 -10.37 1.82 1.16
C ILE A 136 -10.19 0.39 0.65
N GLN A 137 -11.12 -0.11 -0.17
CA GLN A 137 -11.02 -1.48 -0.67
C GLN A 137 -9.81 -1.65 -1.60
N ASP A 138 -9.58 -0.66 -2.46
CA ASP A 138 -8.40 -0.62 -3.33
C ASP A 138 -7.11 -0.60 -2.52
N SER A 139 -7.10 0.11 -1.38
CA SER A 139 -5.98 0.17 -0.45
C SER A 139 -5.72 -1.19 0.19
N ILE A 140 -6.74 -1.84 0.74
CA ILE A 140 -6.61 -3.15 1.38
C ILE A 140 -6.16 -4.20 0.37
N HIS A 141 -6.76 -4.22 -0.82
CA HIS A 141 -6.39 -5.14 -1.89
C HIS A 141 -4.92 -4.94 -2.32
N SER A 142 -4.51 -3.68 -2.51
CA SER A 142 -3.14 -3.36 -2.90
C SER A 142 -2.11 -3.71 -1.83
N LEU A 143 -2.41 -3.48 -0.54
CA LEU A 143 -1.53 -3.87 0.56
C LEU A 143 -1.41 -5.39 0.67
N LYS A 144 -2.51 -6.12 0.48
CA LYS A 144 -2.51 -7.59 0.45
C LYS A 144 -1.64 -8.13 -0.68
N ASN A 145 -1.82 -7.63 -1.91
CA ASN A 145 -0.99 -8.04 -3.04
C ASN A 145 0.49 -7.68 -2.81
N TYR A 146 0.74 -6.53 -2.16
CA TYR A 146 2.10 -6.09 -1.84
C TYR A 146 2.82 -7.07 -0.89
N VAL A 147 2.17 -7.51 0.19
CA VAL A 147 2.79 -8.48 1.12
C VAL A 147 2.93 -9.87 0.53
N ILE A 148 2.01 -10.28 -0.36
CA ILE A 148 2.13 -11.55 -1.10
C ILE A 148 3.35 -11.51 -2.02
N ASN A 149 3.48 -10.45 -2.83
CA ASN A 149 4.60 -10.31 -3.76
C ASN A 149 5.93 -10.29 -2.99
N PHE A 150 6.00 -9.51 -1.91
CA PHE A 150 7.17 -9.49 -1.04
C PHE A 150 7.52 -10.90 -0.51
N ALA A 151 6.54 -11.63 0.02
CA ALA A 151 6.77 -12.98 0.51
C ALA A 151 7.27 -13.92 -0.59
N MET A 152 6.77 -13.81 -1.82
CA MET A 152 7.16 -14.66 -2.95
C MET A 152 8.58 -14.40 -3.46
N GLU A 153 9.16 -13.23 -3.16
CA GLU A 153 10.54 -12.90 -3.56
C GLU A 153 11.59 -13.43 -2.58
N LEU A 154 11.16 -13.86 -1.40
CA LEU A 154 12.04 -14.45 -0.39
C LEU A 154 12.28 -15.94 -0.67
N ASP A 155 13.51 -16.40 -0.38
CA ASP A 155 13.80 -17.83 -0.26
C ASP A 155 13.63 -18.24 1.20
N LEU A 156 12.44 -18.76 1.54
CA LEU A 156 12.15 -19.31 2.88
C LEU A 156 12.12 -20.84 2.87
N SER A 157 12.77 -21.49 1.89
CA SER A 157 12.83 -22.95 1.79
C SER A 157 13.56 -23.59 2.99
N LEU A 158 14.53 -22.86 3.55
CA LEU A 158 15.24 -23.19 4.77
C LEU A 158 15.29 -21.94 5.65
N VAL A 159 14.57 -21.97 6.78
CA VAL A 159 14.63 -20.91 7.78
C VAL A 159 15.77 -21.21 8.75
N ASP A 160 16.83 -20.40 8.68
CA ASP A 160 18.03 -20.51 9.50
C ASP A 160 18.42 -19.15 10.14
N GLU A 161 19.63 -19.06 10.68
CA GLU A 161 20.13 -17.85 11.35
C GLU A 161 20.29 -16.65 10.42
N TYR A 162 20.43 -16.86 9.10
CA TYR A 162 20.62 -15.80 8.10
C TYR A 162 19.30 -15.31 7.50
N THR A 163 18.22 -16.08 7.60
CA THR A 163 16.90 -15.72 7.03
C THR A 163 16.40 -14.37 7.53
N SER A 164 16.63 -14.03 8.80
CA SER A 164 16.20 -12.73 9.34
C SER A 164 16.98 -11.57 8.72
N GLU A 165 18.27 -11.73 8.47
CA GLU A 165 19.10 -10.71 7.81
C GLU A 165 18.66 -10.52 6.35
N GLN A 166 18.43 -11.62 5.62
CA GLN A 166 17.92 -11.58 4.25
C GLN A 166 16.57 -10.85 4.15
N ILE A 167 15.63 -11.15 5.05
CA ILE A 167 14.33 -10.46 5.09
C ILE A 167 14.52 -8.96 5.33
N LEU A 168 15.41 -8.57 6.25
CA LEU A 168 15.66 -7.15 6.53
C LEU A 168 16.27 -6.42 5.33
N GLU A 169 17.24 -7.04 4.65
CA GLU A 169 17.82 -6.52 3.42
C GLU A 169 16.76 -6.34 2.33
N GLU A 170 15.86 -7.32 2.17
CA GLU A 170 14.81 -7.25 1.16
C GLU A 170 13.75 -6.19 1.50
N ILE A 171 13.40 -6.03 2.79
CA ILE A 171 12.53 -4.93 3.25
C ILE A 171 13.13 -3.58 2.87
N ASP A 172 14.44 -3.42 3.09
CA ASP A 172 15.13 -2.18 2.73
C ASP A 172 15.08 -1.96 1.22
N ASN A 173 15.35 -2.98 0.40
CA ASN A 173 15.26 -2.90 -1.07
C ASN A 173 13.85 -2.53 -1.56
N TYR A 174 12.82 -3.17 -1.02
CA TYR A 174 11.41 -2.92 -1.38
C TYR A 174 10.93 -1.50 -1.03
N CYS A 175 11.55 -0.90 -0.02
CA CYS A 175 11.14 0.39 0.54
C CYS A 175 12.04 1.57 0.12
N LEU A 176 12.95 1.37 -0.85
CA LEU A 176 13.86 2.41 -1.38
C LEU A 176 13.15 3.52 -2.17
#